data_AF-A0A9C6XT16-F1
#
_entry.id   AF-A0A9C6XT16-F1
#
_cell.length_a   1.000
_cell.length_b   1.000
_cell.length_c   1.000
_cell.angle_alpha   90.00
_cell.angle_beta   90.00
_cell.angle_gamma   90.00
#
_symmetry.space_group_name_H-M   'P 1'
#
loop_
_entity.id
_entity.type
_entity.pdbx_description
1 polymer ?
#
loop_
_entity_poly.entity_id
_entity_poly.type
_entity_poly.pdbx_seq_one_letter_code
_entity_poly.pdbx_strand_id
1 'polypeptide(L)'
;MRRARLENRPRIPHTLKQLNKVLTMRRFRLLSKTMDGEDQLFAGRAGSASRKTLSLLFVTKRMLRYMGKRVRRIFCDATFSPVPRGMKASQVWTISTVRLHHVVPLVRVLMRKRTKATYTAVLEKLKELAPGFKPREVFADFEPGEQAALALAFPNATVHGCLFHYVKVVIFKSSSRLIQLFLYSQW
;
A
#
# COMPACT_ATOMS: atom_id res chain seq x y z
N MET A 1 -20.00 -31.50 4.46
CA MET A 1 -19.51 -30.31 3.73
C MET A 1 -18.52 -29.41 4.49
N ARG A 2 -18.73 -29.04 5.77
CA ARG A 2 -17.81 -28.16 6.52
C ARG A 2 -16.39 -28.75 6.73
N ARG A 3 -16.29 -30.06 6.94
CA ARG A 3 -15.02 -30.80 7.15
C ARG A 3 -14.13 -30.84 5.89
N ALA A 4 -14.69 -31.19 4.73
CA ALA A 4 -13.99 -31.14 3.43
C ALA A 4 -13.56 -29.71 3.02
N ARG A 5 -14.34 -28.68 3.40
CA ARG A 5 -13.94 -27.27 3.22
C ARG A 5 -12.79 -26.84 4.13
N LEU A 6 -12.61 -27.49 5.28
CA LEU A 6 -11.49 -27.23 6.20
C LEU A 6 -10.19 -27.89 5.72
N GLU A 7 -10.26 -29.06 5.09
CA GLU A 7 -9.09 -29.74 4.50
C GLU A 7 -8.44 -28.90 3.39
N ASN A 8 -9.24 -28.16 2.64
CA ASN A 8 -8.77 -27.27 1.57
C ASN A 8 -8.44 -25.84 2.02
N ARG A 9 -8.47 -25.54 3.34
CA ARG A 9 -8.13 -24.21 3.87
C ARG A 9 -6.81 -24.26 4.64
N PRO A 10 -5.90 -23.28 4.44
CA PRO A 10 -4.71 -23.17 5.28
C PRO A 10 -5.10 -22.87 6.73
N ARG A 11 -4.25 -23.28 7.68
CA ARG A 11 -4.28 -22.71 9.03
C ARG A 11 -4.15 -21.19 8.93
N ILE A 12 -4.92 -20.47 9.76
CA ILE A 12 -4.91 -19.01 9.79
C ILE A 12 -3.49 -18.53 10.11
N PRO A 13 -2.85 -17.72 9.25
CA PRO A 13 -1.52 -17.24 9.52
C PRO A 13 -1.53 -16.16 10.61
N HIS A 14 -0.56 -16.25 11.54
CA HIS A 14 -0.33 -15.31 12.63
C HIS A 14 0.93 -14.46 12.42
N THR A 15 1.56 -14.56 11.25
CA THR A 15 2.68 -13.70 10.85
C THR A 15 2.69 -13.50 9.34
N LEU A 16 3.28 -12.41 8.86
CA LEU A 16 3.53 -12.22 7.42
C LEU A 16 4.39 -13.34 6.81
N LYS A 17 5.29 -13.96 7.58
CA LYS A 17 6.10 -15.11 7.11
C LYS A 17 5.21 -16.32 6.83
N GLN A 18 4.28 -16.62 7.75
CA GLN A 18 3.31 -17.71 7.56
C GLN A 18 2.35 -17.41 6.41
N LEU A 19 1.85 -16.17 6.32
CA LEU A 19 0.98 -15.76 5.21
C LEU A 19 1.70 -15.89 3.87
N ASN A 20 2.94 -15.43 3.76
CA ASN A 20 3.77 -15.63 2.56
C ASN A 20 3.88 -17.12 2.20
N LYS A 21 4.16 -17.99 3.18
CA LYS A 21 4.23 -19.43 2.94
C LYS A 21 2.92 -19.97 2.37
N VAL A 22 1.77 -19.57 2.93
CA VAL A 22 0.44 -19.96 2.45
C VAL A 22 0.20 -19.49 1.01
N LEU A 23 0.50 -18.23 0.69
CA LEU A 23 0.25 -17.65 -0.62
C LEU A 23 1.15 -18.21 -1.74
N THR A 24 2.32 -18.76 -1.38
CA THR A 24 3.23 -19.43 -2.33
C THR A 24 2.90 -20.93 -2.51
N MET A 25 2.16 -21.55 -1.60
CA MET A 25 1.84 -22.98 -1.70
C MET A 25 0.91 -23.27 -2.90
N ARG A 26 1.33 -24.21 -3.78
CA ARG A 26 0.53 -24.65 -4.95
C ARG A 26 -0.89 -25.08 -4.58
N ARG A 27 -1.05 -25.78 -3.44
CA ARG A 27 -2.38 -26.22 -2.95
C ARG A 27 -3.35 -25.08 -2.63
N PHE A 28 -2.84 -23.87 -2.37
CA PHE A 28 -3.65 -22.69 -2.03
C PHE A 28 -3.57 -21.59 -3.10
N ARG A 29 -3.22 -21.97 -4.34
CA ARG A 29 -3.05 -21.02 -5.47
C ARG A 29 -4.28 -20.13 -5.71
N LEU A 30 -5.48 -20.60 -5.39
CA LEU A 30 -6.70 -19.81 -5.53
C LEU A 30 -6.74 -18.57 -4.62
N LEU A 31 -6.06 -18.60 -3.46
CA LEU A 31 -6.00 -17.46 -2.53
C LEU A 31 -5.16 -16.29 -3.06
N SER A 32 -4.36 -16.55 -4.09
CA SER A 32 -3.40 -15.59 -4.62
C SER A 32 -3.70 -15.16 -6.06
N LYS A 33 -4.81 -15.65 -6.64
CA LYS A 33 -5.35 -15.25 -7.94
C LYS A 33 -6.36 -14.10 -7.82
N THR A 34 -6.61 -13.43 -8.93
CA THR A 34 -7.75 -12.53 -9.10
C THR A 34 -9.09 -13.30 -9.10
N MET A 35 -10.19 -12.59 -8.84
CA MET A 35 -11.53 -13.20 -8.82
C MET A 35 -11.95 -13.78 -10.17
N ASP A 36 -11.53 -13.16 -11.28
CA ASP A 36 -11.73 -13.67 -12.65
C ASP A 36 -10.83 -14.88 -12.95
N GLY A 37 -9.83 -15.19 -12.11
CA GLY A 37 -8.91 -16.32 -12.30
C GLY A 37 -7.80 -16.10 -13.33
N GLU A 38 -7.82 -14.95 -14.01
CA GLU A 38 -7.01 -14.59 -15.18
C GLU A 38 -5.63 -14.00 -14.84
N ASP A 39 -5.40 -13.55 -13.60
CA ASP A 39 -4.11 -13.00 -13.19
C ASP A 39 -3.75 -13.43 -11.76
N GLN A 40 -2.47 -13.26 -11.43
CA GLN A 40 -1.95 -13.48 -10.10
C GLN A 40 -1.98 -12.15 -9.34
N LEU A 41 -2.68 -12.10 -8.22
CA LEU A 41 -2.75 -10.91 -7.36
C LEU A 41 -1.56 -10.81 -6.42
N PHE A 42 -1.11 -11.93 -5.83
CA PHE A 42 0.07 -11.90 -4.96
C PHE A 42 1.36 -11.82 -5.78
N ALA A 43 2.06 -10.69 -5.69
CA ALA A 43 3.27 -10.41 -6.46
C ALA A 43 4.56 -10.81 -5.74
N GLY A 44 4.46 -11.22 -4.47
CA GLY A 44 5.58 -11.71 -3.67
C GLY A 44 5.86 -10.85 -2.44
N ARG A 45 7.09 -10.98 -1.94
CA ARG A 45 7.56 -10.29 -0.74
C ARG A 45 8.66 -9.26 -1.05
N ALA A 46 8.74 -8.25 -0.20
CA ALA A 46 9.83 -7.30 -0.12
C ALA A 46 10.50 -7.34 1.26
N GLY A 47 11.77 -6.94 1.32
CA GLY A 47 12.53 -6.86 2.56
C GLY A 47 12.85 -8.20 3.20
N SER A 48 13.31 -8.16 4.44
CA SER A 48 13.73 -9.34 5.20
C SER A 48 13.00 -9.46 6.54
N ALA A 49 12.69 -10.69 6.92
CA ALA A 49 12.17 -11.01 8.24
C ALA A 49 13.18 -10.67 9.35
N SER A 50 14.48 -10.86 9.11
CA SER A 50 15.54 -10.58 10.10
C SER A 50 15.61 -9.09 10.45
N ARG A 51 15.49 -8.22 9.44
CA ARG A 51 15.48 -6.76 9.60
C ARG A 51 14.10 -6.20 9.98
N LYS A 52 13.11 -7.05 10.22
CA LYS A 52 11.70 -6.68 10.48
C LYS A 52 11.09 -5.77 9.39
N THR A 53 11.58 -5.84 8.16
CA THR A 53 11.10 -5.07 6.98
C THR A 53 10.22 -5.90 6.03
N LEU A 54 9.90 -7.15 6.41
CA LEU A 54 9.08 -8.04 5.59
C LEU A 54 7.73 -7.39 5.25
N SER A 55 7.45 -7.27 3.96
CA SER A 55 6.19 -6.76 3.43
C SER A 55 5.69 -7.64 2.29
N LEU A 56 4.38 -7.74 2.12
CA LEU A 56 3.74 -8.57 1.09
C LEU A 56 3.03 -7.69 0.08
N LEU A 57 3.35 -7.86 -1.21
CA LEU A 57 2.83 -7.03 -2.29
C LEU A 57 1.68 -7.74 -3.01
N PHE A 58 0.61 -7.00 -3.22
CA PHE A 58 -0.58 -7.43 -3.96
C PHE A 58 -0.78 -6.49 -5.13
N VAL A 59 -0.41 -6.97 -6.32
CA VAL A 59 -0.53 -6.27 -7.60
C VAL A 59 -0.51 -7.31 -8.73
N THR A 60 -1.36 -7.11 -9.73
CA THR A 60 -1.49 -8.02 -10.87
C THR A 60 -0.48 -7.70 -11.98
N LYS A 61 -0.17 -8.68 -12.84
CA LYS A 61 0.71 -8.44 -13.99
C LYS A 61 0.12 -7.39 -14.94
N ARG A 62 -1.19 -7.41 -15.16
CA ARG A 62 -1.88 -6.38 -15.95
C ARG A 62 -1.70 -4.98 -15.36
N MET A 63 -1.73 -4.86 -14.04
CA MET A 63 -1.53 -3.59 -13.36
C MET A 63 -0.07 -3.13 -13.43
N LEU A 64 0.90 -4.03 -13.24
CA LEU A 64 2.33 -3.71 -13.41
C LEU A 64 2.63 -3.16 -14.82
N ARG A 65 2.06 -3.78 -15.87
CA ARG A 65 2.19 -3.28 -17.25
C ARG A 65 1.56 -1.89 -17.41
N TYR A 66 0.40 -1.66 -16.83
CA TYR A 66 -0.27 -0.34 -16.85
C TYR A 66 0.57 0.72 -16.13
N MET A 67 1.08 0.41 -14.93
CA MET A 67 1.97 1.27 -14.16
C MET A 67 3.21 1.67 -14.94
N GLY A 68 3.87 0.71 -15.58
CA GLY A 68 5.09 0.97 -16.34
C GLY A 68 4.90 1.82 -17.60
N LYS A 69 3.69 1.87 -18.16
CA LYS A 69 3.41 2.56 -19.43
C LYS A 69 2.65 3.88 -19.28
N ARG A 70 1.77 3.99 -18.29
CA ARG A 70 0.73 5.05 -18.26
C ARG A 70 0.74 5.89 -16.99
N VAL A 71 1.29 5.40 -15.88
CA VAL A 71 1.17 6.08 -14.59
C VAL A 71 2.27 7.12 -14.41
N ARG A 72 1.87 8.38 -14.27
CA ARG A 72 2.77 9.53 -14.01
C ARG A 72 2.48 10.27 -12.71
N ARG A 73 1.26 10.16 -12.19
CA ARG A 73 0.87 10.72 -10.89
C ARG A 73 0.42 9.60 -9.97
N ILE A 74 0.94 9.56 -8.76
CA ILE A 74 0.53 8.60 -7.74
C ILE A 74 0.13 9.26 -6.44
N PHE A 75 -0.75 8.57 -5.72
CA PHE A 75 -1.19 8.93 -4.38
C PHE A 75 -0.93 7.74 -3.47
N CYS A 76 -0.25 7.99 -2.36
CA CYS A 76 0.13 7.01 -1.37
C CYS A 76 -0.66 7.27 -0.09
N ASP A 77 -1.31 6.22 0.43
CA ASP A 77 -2.09 6.29 1.66
C ASP A 77 -1.87 5.02 2.49
N ALA A 78 -1.84 5.18 3.81
CA ALA A 78 -1.65 4.09 4.75
C ALA A 78 -2.90 3.92 5.62
N THR A 79 -3.55 2.76 5.50
CA THR A 79 -4.68 2.39 6.36
C THR A 79 -4.22 1.52 7.52
N PHE A 80 -4.56 1.94 8.75
CA PHE A 80 -4.17 1.25 10.00
C PHE A 80 -5.24 0.30 10.54
N SER A 81 -6.48 0.40 10.05
CA SER A 81 -7.59 -0.47 10.43
C SER A 81 -8.58 -0.63 9.27
N PRO A 82 -9.04 -1.86 8.95
CA PRO A 82 -8.71 -3.12 9.62
C PRO A 82 -7.39 -3.72 9.10
N VAL A 83 -6.36 -3.77 9.95
CA VAL A 83 -5.15 -4.57 9.71
C VAL A 83 -5.27 -5.87 10.52
N PRO A 84 -4.95 -7.05 9.98
CA PRO A 84 -5.07 -8.30 10.73
C PRO A 84 -4.18 -8.31 11.98
N ARG A 85 -4.75 -7.98 13.15
CA ARG A 85 -4.03 -7.83 14.43
C ARG A 85 -3.22 -9.07 14.78
N GLY A 86 -3.75 -10.25 14.46
CA GLY A 86 -3.09 -11.54 14.67
C GLY A 86 -1.78 -11.73 13.89
N MET A 87 -1.48 -10.92 12.86
CA MET A 87 -0.30 -11.08 11.99
C MET A 87 0.87 -10.15 12.29
N LYS A 88 0.73 -9.28 13.31
CA LYS A 88 1.71 -8.23 13.66
C LYS A 88 2.06 -7.31 12.47
N ALA A 89 1.12 -7.11 11.54
CA ALA A 89 1.25 -6.09 10.50
C ALA A 89 0.90 -4.73 11.11
N SER A 90 1.59 -3.66 10.68
CA SER A 90 1.37 -2.31 11.18
C SER A 90 0.40 -1.51 10.32
N GLN A 91 0.34 -1.81 9.02
CA GLN A 91 -0.50 -1.07 8.07
C GLN A 91 -0.73 -1.84 6.78
N VAL A 92 -1.75 -1.41 6.04
CA VAL A 92 -1.86 -1.63 4.59
C VAL A 92 -1.51 -0.32 3.90
N TRP A 93 -0.44 -0.34 3.12
CA TRP A 93 -0.02 0.80 2.30
C TRP A 93 -0.54 0.64 0.87
N THR A 94 -1.20 1.66 0.36
CA THR A 94 -1.84 1.64 -0.97
C THR A 94 -1.21 2.71 -1.84
N ILE A 95 -0.79 2.31 -3.03
CA ILE A 95 -0.41 3.23 -4.11
C ILE A 95 -1.56 3.26 -5.11
N SER A 96 -2.05 4.44 -5.45
CA SER A 96 -3.14 4.65 -6.38
C SER A 96 -2.81 5.73 -7.41
N THR A 97 -3.63 5.84 -8.44
CA THR A 97 -3.57 6.93 -9.44
C THR A 97 -4.98 7.37 -9.78
N VAL A 98 -5.11 8.50 -10.48
CA VAL A 98 -6.39 8.93 -11.04
C VAL A 98 -6.38 8.68 -12.55
N ARG A 99 -7.41 8.01 -13.05
CA ARG A 99 -7.64 7.81 -14.49
C ARG A 99 -9.12 8.05 -14.78
N LEU A 100 -9.41 8.89 -15.77
CA LEU A 100 -10.77 9.21 -16.20
C LEU A 100 -11.65 9.61 -14.99
N HIS A 101 -11.13 10.49 -14.12
CA HIS A 101 -11.81 10.94 -12.89
C HIS A 101 -12.08 9.86 -11.83
N HIS A 102 -11.58 8.64 -12.01
CA HIS A 102 -11.67 7.57 -11.03
C HIS A 102 -10.33 7.32 -10.33
N VAL A 103 -10.40 7.09 -9.01
CA VAL A 103 -9.26 6.60 -8.24
C VAL A 103 -9.08 5.10 -8.52
N VAL A 104 -7.92 4.75 -9.06
CA VAL A 104 -7.55 3.37 -9.40
C VAL A 104 -6.47 2.90 -8.43
N PRO A 105 -6.74 1.92 -7.55
CA PRO A 105 -5.71 1.33 -6.70
C PRO A 105 -4.75 0.50 -7.56
N LEU A 106 -3.47 0.83 -7.51
CA LEU A 106 -2.43 0.17 -8.29
C LEU A 106 -1.82 -1.00 -7.53
N VAL A 107 -1.38 -0.75 -6.30
CA VAL A 107 -0.67 -1.73 -5.46
C VAL A 107 -1.19 -1.63 -4.04
N ARG A 108 -1.40 -2.77 -3.39
CA ARG A 108 -1.61 -2.84 -1.94
C ARG A 108 -0.48 -3.62 -1.30
N VAL A 109 0.01 -3.13 -0.18
CA VAL A 109 1.17 -3.71 0.50
C VAL A 109 0.84 -3.90 1.96
N LEU A 110 0.88 -5.16 2.42
CA LEU A 110 0.74 -5.46 3.84
C LEU A 110 2.13 -5.38 4.49
N MET A 111 2.34 -4.37 5.34
CA MET A 111 3.65 -4.02 5.88
C MET A 111 3.79 -4.37 7.36
N ARG A 112 4.97 -4.85 7.75
CA ARG A 112 5.31 -5.15 9.15
C ARG A 112 5.61 -3.90 9.97
N LYS A 113 6.25 -2.91 9.35
CA LYS A 113 6.75 -1.69 9.99
C LYS A 113 6.56 -0.48 9.07
N ARG A 114 6.54 0.70 9.69
CA ARG A 114 6.43 2.01 9.06
C ARG A 114 7.76 2.73 9.21
N THR A 115 8.75 2.29 8.44
CA THR A 115 10.11 2.84 8.49
C THR A 115 10.59 3.07 7.07
N LYS A 116 11.47 4.05 6.89
CA LYS A 116 12.12 4.32 5.58
C LYS A 116 12.62 3.04 4.94
N ALA A 117 13.37 2.22 5.67
CA ALA A 117 13.90 0.95 5.18
C ALA A 117 12.81 -0.04 4.71
N THR A 118 11.63 -0.04 5.32
CA THR A 118 10.52 -0.91 4.90
C THR A 118 9.87 -0.39 3.62
N TYR A 119 9.62 0.91 3.52
CA TYR A 119 9.12 1.54 2.29
C TYR A 119 10.10 1.40 1.12
N THR A 120 11.40 1.66 1.35
CA THR A 120 12.46 1.51 0.35
C THR A 120 12.48 0.09 -0.21
N ALA A 121 12.46 -0.93 0.64
CA ALA A 121 12.44 -2.33 0.18
C ALA A 121 11.22 -2.65 -0.68
N VAL A 122 10.04 -2.09 -0.36
CA VAL A 122 8.81 -2.26 -1.15
C VAL A 122 8.94 -1.56 -2.50
N LEU A 123 9.44 -0.33 -2.51
CA LEU A 123 9.61 0.48 -3.73
C LEU A 123 10.67 -0.11 -4.67
N GLU A 124 11.79 -0.62 -4.13
CA GLU A 124 12.78 -1.39 -4.88
C GLU A 124 12.13 -2.60 -5.54
N LYS A 125 11.38 -3.39 -4.76
CA LYS A 125 10.68 -4.56 -5.30
C LYS A 125 9.69 -4.18 -6.40
N LEU A 126 9.00 -3.06 -6.24
CA LEU A 126 8.04 -2.58 -7.23
C LEU A 126 8.73 -2.12 -8.53
N LYS A 127 9.90 -1.48 -8.43
CA LYS A 127 10.72 -1.10 -9.60
C LYS A 127 11.27 -2.32 -10.33
N GLU A 128 11.65 -3.39 -9.62
CA GLU A 128 12.00 -4.67 -10.27
C GLU A 128 10.80 -5.25 -11.06
N LEU A 129 9.61 -5.22 -10.47
CA LEU A 129 8.40 -5.78 -11.07
C LEU A 129 7.84 -4.94 -12.23
N ALA A 130 8.06 -3.63 -12.20
CA ALA A 130 7.65 -2.68 -13.23
C ALA A 130 8.76 -1.64 -13.50
N PRO A 131 9.81 -1.97 -14.27
CA PRO A 131 10.94 -1.07 -14.52
C PRO A 131 10.57 0.26 -15.19
N GLY A 132 9.46 0.30 -15.93
CA GLY A 132 8.91 1.51 -16.53
C GLY A 132 8.17 2.43 -15.56
N PHE A 133 7.94 2.01 -14.32
CA PHE A 133 7.19 2.77 -13.32
C PHE A 133 8.02 3.97 -12.83
N LYS A 134 7.78 5.11 -13.48
CA LYS A 134 8.50 6.37 -13.29
C LYS A 134 7.47 7.49 -13.11
N PRO A 135 6.85 7.62 -11.92
CA PRO A 135 5.99 8.75 -11.62
C PRO A 135 6.80 10.06 -11.69
N ARG A 136 6.10 11.15 -11.99
CA ARG A 136 6.59 12.54 -11.97
C ARG A 136 6.03 13.32 -10.78
N GLU A 137 4.84 12.95 -10.33
CA GLU A 137 4.19 13.56 -9.18
C GLU A 137 3.79 12.47 -8.19
N VAL A 138 4.16 12.68 -6.93
CA VAL A 138 3.87 11.77 -5.83
C VAL A 138 3.19 12.56 -4.73
N PHE A 139 1.99 12.16 -4.34
CA PHE A 139 1.26 12.74 -3.22
C PHE A 139 1.25 11.72 -2.09
N ALA A 140 1.74 12.09 -0.92
CA ALA A 140 1.82 11.21 0.24
C ALA A 140 1.56 11.99 1.52
N ASP A 141 1.37 11.27 2.61
CA ASP A 141 1.23 11.87 3.92
C ASP A 141 2.55 12.47 4.39
N PHE A 142 2.48 13.23 5.47
CA PHE A 142 3.67 13.84 6.10
C PHE A 142 4.44 12.82 6.98
N GLU A 143 4.37 11.53 6.67
CA GLU A 143 5.18 10.51 7.37
C GLU A 143 6.63 10.59 6.88
N PRO A 144 7.61 10.95 7.73
CA PRO A 144 8.99 11.17 7.28
C PRO A 144 9.63 9.94 6.64
N GLY A 145 9.32 8.74 7.15
CA GLY A 145 9.84 7.49 6.62
C GLY A 145 9.34 7.19 5.21
N GLU A 146 8.08 7.51 4.93
CA GLU A 146 7.46 7.33 3.62
C GLU A 146 8.02 8.34 2.61
N GLN A 147 7.99 9.64 2.94
CA GLN A 147 8.47 10.70 2.05
C GLN A 147 9.95 10.52 1.68
N ALA A 148 10.80 10.18 2.65
CA ALA A 148 12.22 9.94 2.40
C ALA A 148 12.47 8.71 1.52
N ALA A 149 11.62 7.69 1.59
CA ALA A 149 11.73 6.50 0.73
C ALA A 149 11.21 6.79 -0.69
N LEU A 150 10.14 7.57 -0.83
CA LEU A 150 9.60 7.99 -2.13
C LEU A 150 10.58 8.89 -2.88
N ALA A 151 11.16 9.89 -2.21
CA ALA A 151 12.18 10.76 -2.79
C ALA A 151 13.42 9.97 -3.24
N LEU A 152 13.84 8.97 -2.45
CA LEU A 152 14.95 8.08 -2.83
C LEU A 152 14.60 7.20 -4.04
N ALA A 153 13.39 6.64 -4.09
CA ALA A 153 12.98 5.73 -5.15
C ALA A 153 12.72 6.45 -6.49
N PHE A 154 12.24 7.68 -6.42
CA PHE A 154 11.83 8.51 -7.56
C PHE A 154 12.46 9.92 -7.47
N PRO A 155 13.79 10.05 -7.64
CA PRO A 155 14.50 11.32 -7.46
C PRO A 155 14.08 12.41 -8.45
N ASN A 156 13.51 12.03 -9.60
CA ASN A 156 13.03 12.95 -10.62
C ASN A 156 11.53 13.30 -10.46
N ALA A 157 10.88 12.82 -9.39
CA ALA A 157 9.48 13.11 -9.11
C ALA A 157 9.38 14.20 -8.04
N THR A 158 8.39 15.08 -8.17
CA THR A 158 8.03 16.02 -7.12
C THR A 158 7.19 15.28 -6.07
N VAL A 159 7.64 15.32 -4.81
CA VAL A 159 6.90 14.75 -3.67
C VAL A 159 6.13 15.87 -2.98
N HIS A 160 4.81 15.77 -3.03
CA HIS A 160 3.86 16.68 -2.41
C HIS A 160 3.28 16.06 -1.13
N GLY A 161 2.98 16.92 -0.16
CA GLY A 161 2.13 16.54 0.96
C GLY A 161 0.66 16.41 0.55
N CYS A 162 -0.08 15.56 1.26
CA CYS A 162 -1.52 15.39 1.05
C CYS A 162 -2.30 16.58 1.64
N LEU A 163 -2.99 17.34 0.78
CA LEU A 163 -3.81 18.49 1.19
C LEU A 163 -4.93 18.08 2.17
N PHE A 164 -5.58 16.93 1.95
CA PHE A 164 -6.62 16.44 2.85
C PHE A 164 -6.11 16.28 4.28
N HIS A 165 -4.93 15.66 4.45
CA HIS A 165 -4.33 15.47 5.76
C HIS A 165 -3.83 16.79 6.36
N TYR A 166 -3.29 17.70 5.54
CA TYR A 166 -2.92 19.04 5.98
C TYR A 166 -4.12 19.82 6.54
N VAL A 167 -5.20 19.94 5.75
CA VAL A 167 -6.42 20.66 6.12
C VAL A 167 -7.05 20.07 7.37
N LYS A 168 -7.12 18.73 7.47
CA LYS A 168 -7.63 18.05 8.67
C LYS A 168 -6.86 18.44 9.94
N VAL A 169 -5.53 18.51 9.86
CA VAL A 169 -4.68 18.93 10.99
C VAL A 169 -4.88 20.41 11.31
N VAL A 170 -4.95 21.27 10.30
CA VAL A 170 -5.19 22.72 10.50
C VAL A 170 -6.54 22.95 11.17
N ILE A 171 -7.63 22.38 10.64
CA ILE A 171 -8.97 22.50 11.22
C ILE A 171 -8.96 22.02 12.67
N PHE A 172 -8.44 20.81 12.94
CA PHE A 172 -8.42 20.27 14.29
C PHE A 172 -7.66 21.18 15.29
N LYS A 173 -6.49 21.70 14.88
CA LYS A 173 -5.71 22.62 15.72
C LYS A 173 -6.43 23.94 15.96
N SER A 174 -7.10 24.48 14.94
CA SER A 174 -7.78 25.77 15.05
C SER A 174 -9.12 25.68 15.79
N SER A 175 -9.84 24.56 15.67
CA SER A 175 -11.04 24.24 16.46
C SER A 175 -10.74 24.02 17.94
N SER A 176 -9.48 23.78 18.32
CA SER A 176 -9.08 23.58 19.71
C SER A 176 -8.87 24.89 20.49
N ARG A 177 -8.80 26.05 19.81
CA ARG A 177 -8.61 27.34 20.50
C ARG A 177 -9.38 28.56 19.99
N LEU A 178 -9.92 28.68 18.77
CA LEU A 178 -10.52 29.99 18.35
C LEU A 178 -11.44 30.00 17.11
N ILE A 179 -11.90 28.85 16.58
CA ILE A 179 -12.82 28.82 15.40
C ILE A 179 -14.19 28.22 15.76
N GLN A 180 -14.88 28.85 16.71
CA GLN A 180 -16.35 28.77 16.79
C GLN A 180 -17.03 30.05 16.29
N LEU A 181 -16.26 31.11 15.98
CA LEU A 181 -16.82 32.43 15.67
C LEU A 181 -16.85 32.81 14.18
N PHE A 182 -16.28 32.03 13.26
CA PHE A 182 -16.07 32.51 11.88
C PHE A 182 -16.52 31.63 10.71
N LEU A 183 -17.06 30.41 10.93
CA LEU A 183 -17.48 29.53 9.82
C LEU A 183 -19.00 29.42 9.62
N TYR A 184 -19.80 30.28 10.28
CA TYR A 184 -21.24 30.38 10.07
C TYR A 184 -21.71 31.74 9.53
N SER A 185 -20.80 32.58 9.03
CA SER A 185 -21.17 33.84 8.39
C SER A 185 -20.63 33.93 6.96
N GLN A 186 -21.54 33.65 6.04
CA GLN A 186 -21.59 34.13 4.65
C GLN A 186 -20.72 33.40 3.61
N TRP A 187 -21.40 33.01 2.52
CA TRP A 187 -21.02 32.95 1.10
C TRP A 187 -19.53 32.92 0.72
#